data_AF-A0A2V9HPK4-F1
#
_entry.id   AF-A0A2V9HPK4-F1
#
_cell.length_a   1.000
_cell.length_b   1.000
_cell.length_c   1.000
_cell.angle_alpha   90.00
_cell.angle_beta   90.00
_cell.angle_gamma   90.00
#
_symmetry.space_group_name_H-M   'P 1'
#
loop_
_entity.id
_entity.type
_entity.pdbx_description
1 polymer ?
#
loop_
_entity_poly.entity_id
_entity_poly.type
_entity_poly.pdbx_seq_one_letter_code
_entity_poly.pdbx_strand_id
1 'polypeptide(L)' 'MKAIKAYPTSVEADLARIALDAAGIPSVVVGVSLGMEGGGAGVQLLVPDDRVEAALTLLGDS' A
#
# COMPACT_ATOMS: atom_id res chain seq x y z
N MET A 1 -3.15 -10.98 -3.59
CA MET A 1 -3.03 -9.55 -3.23
C MET A 1 -2.50 -9.51 -1.81
N LYS A 2 -1.36 -8.88 -1.59
CA LYS A 2 -0.65 -8.84 -0.31
C LYS A 2 -0.34 -7.40 0.06
N ALA A 3 -0.62 -7.05 1.31
CA ALA A 3 -0.28 -5.74 1.85
C ALA A 3 1.24 -5.61 1.98
N ILE A 4 1.79 -4.52 1.46
CA ILE A 4 3.24 -4.23 1.52
C ILE A 4 3.56 -3.04 2.40
N LYS A 5 2.60 -2.13 2.61
CA LYS A 5 2.76 -0.95 3.46
C LYS A 5 1.42 -0.44 3.98
N ALA A 6 1.44 0.10 5.20
CA ALA A 6 0.32 0.81 5.79
C ALA A 6 0.63 2.30 5.81
N TYR A 7 -0.40 3.12 5.59
CA TYR A 7 -0.33 4.57 5.59
C TYR A 7 -1.41 5.12 6.52
N PRO A 8 -1.14 6.24 7.22
CA PRO A 8 -2.15 6.88 8.07
C PRO A 8 -3.26 7.54 7.24
N THR A 9 -2.97 7.93 5.99
CA THR A 9 -3.93 8.58 5.09
C THR A 9 -3.91 7.96 3.69
N SER A 10 -4.99 8.15 2.93
CA SER A 10 -5.04 7.73 1.53
C SER A 10 -4.08 8.52 0.64
N VAL A 11 -3.78 9.78 0.98
CA VAL A 11 -2.93 10.65 0.15
C VAL A 11 -1.54 10.04 -0.07
N GLU A 12 -0.89 9.61 1.00
CA GLU A 12 0.45 8.99 0.91
C GLU A 12 0.41 7.63 0.21
N ALA A 13 -0.66 6.86 0.44
CA ALA A 13 -0.85 5.57 -0.21
C ALA A 13 -1.10 5.71 -1.72
N ASP A 14 -1.86 6.73 -2.14
CA ASP A 14 -2.12 7.04 -3.54
C ASP A 14 -0.85 7.51 -4.26
N LEU A 15 0.03 8.28 -3.60
CA LEU A 15 1.34 8.62 -4.17
C LEU A 15 2.18 7.38 -4.46
N ALA A 16 2.24 6.43 -3.53
CA ALA A 16 2.95 5.16 -3.75
C ALA A 16 2.27 4.31 -4.83
N ARG A 17 0.94 4.27 -4.85
CA ARG A 17 0.15 3.59 -5.89
C ARG A 17 0.46 4.16 -7.27
N ILE A 18 0.54 5.49 -7.42
CA ILE A 18 0.88 6.16 -8.68
C ILE A 18 2.29 5.79 -9.14
N ALA A 19 3.25 5.74 -8.22
CA ALA A 19 4.62 5.31 -8.55
C ALA A 19 4.65 3.86 -9.06
N LEU A 20 3.89 2.96 -8.43
CA LEU A 20 3.76 1.56 -8.87
C LEU A 20 3.06 1.45 -10.23
N ASP A 21 1.98 2.21 -10.45
CA ASP A 21 1.24 2.26 -11.70
C ASP A 21 2.13 2.73 -12.87
N ALA A 22 2.93 3.78 -12.64
CA ALA A 22 3.91 4.26 -13.61
C ALA A 22 4.99 3.21 -13.97
N ALA A 23 5.26 2.27 -13.06
CA ALA A 23 6.15 1.13 -13.30
C ALA A 23 5.44 -0.12 -13.84
N GLY A 24 4.13 -0.03 -14.12
CA GLY A 24 3.31 -1.16 -14.59
C GLY A 24 3.04 -2.21 -13.51
N ILE A 25 3.16 -1.85 -12.23
CA ILE A 25 2.89 -2.75 -11.10
C ILE A 25 1.45 -2.50 -10.63
N PRO A 26 0.53 -3.48 -10.82
CA PRO A 26 -0.84 -3.36 -10.35
C PRO A 26 -0.88 -3.25 -8.82
N SER A 27 -1.66 -2.29 -8.31
CA SER A 27 -1.78 -2.04 -6.88
C SER A 27 -3.14 -1.46 -6.50
N VAL A 28 -3.57 -1.70 -5.26
CA VAL A 28 -4.83 -1.20 -4.71
C VAL A 28 -4.63 -0.63 -3.30
N VAL A 29 -5.31 0.47 -3.02
CA VAL A 29 -5.37 1.09 -1.68
C VAL A 29 -6.68 0.66 -1.03
N VAL A 30 -6.60 0.05 0.15
CA VAL A 30 -7.75 -0.45 0.91
C VAL A 30 -7.81 0.25 2.26
N GLY A 31 -8.97 0.84 2.58
CA GLY A 31 -9.21 1.42 3.90
C GLY A 31 -9.30 0.33 4.98
N VAL A 32 -8.57 0.52 6.08
CA VAL A 32 -8.69 -0.32 7.28
C VAL A 32 -9.47 0.45 8.33
N SER A 33 -10.70 0.00 8.57
CA SER A 33 -11.57 0.54 9.63
C SER A 33 -11.26 -0.11 10.97
N LEU A 34 -11.32 0.71 12.02
CA LEU A 34 -10.98 0.34 13.39
C LEU A 34 -12.04 -0.55 14.03
N GLY A 35 -11.64 -1.74 14.45
CA GLY A 35 -12.32 -2.44 15.54
C GLY A 35 -12.00 -1.75 16.86
N MET A 36 -13.06 -1.37 17.57
CA MET A 36 -13.28 -0.85 18.94
C MET A 36 -12.18 -0.66 20.02
N GLU A 37 -10.87 -0.66 19.75
CA GLU A 37 -9.81 -0.47 20.77
C GLU A 37 -8.62 0.40 20.31
N GLY A 38 -8.90 1.61 19.81
CA GLY A 38 -7.92 2.71 19.90
C GLY A 38 -6.73 2.71 18.94
N GLY A 39 -6.77 1.96 17.83
CA GLY A 39 -5.83 2.17 16.71
C GLY A 39 -6.19 3.43 15.92
N GLY A 40 -5.26 4.02 15.17
CA GLY A 40 -5.58 5.09 14.20
C GLY A 40 -6.20 4.51 12.92
N ALA A 41 -7.20 5.19 12.33
CA ALA A 41 -7.73 4.82 11.02
C ALA A 41 -6.63 5.01 9.97
N GLY A 42 -6.54 4.09 9.01
CA GLY A 42 -5.50 4.13 7.99
C GLY A 42 -5.89 3.39 6.73
N VAL A 43 -4.93 3.24 5.82
CA VAL A 43 -5.09 2.47 4.59
C VAL A 43 -3.90 1.55 4.39
N GLN A 44 -4.09 0.49 3.62
CA GLN A 44 -3.03 -0.41 3.22
C GLN A 44 -2.87 -0.39 1.70
N LEU A 45 -1.63 -0.41 1.24
CA LEU A 45 -1.28 -0.61 -0.15
C LEU A 45 -1.01 -2.10 -0.39
N LEU A 46 -1.76 -2.69 -1.31
CA LEU A 46 -1.67 -4.09 -1.68
C LEU A 46 -1.21 -4.23 -3.14
N VAL A 47 -0.42 -5.27 -3.40
CA VAL A 47 0.04 -5.68 -4.75
C VAL A 47 -0.18 -7.19 -4.96
N PRO A 48 -0.15 -7.72 -6.19
CA PRO A 48 -0.08 -9.17 -6.40
C PRO A 48 1.13 -9.78 -5.72
N ASP A 49 0.98 -11.00 -5.23
CA ASP A 49 2.01 -11.72 -4.48
C ASP A 49 3.32 -11.89 -5.28
N ASP A 50 3.22 -12.05 -6.60
CA ASP A 50 4.38 -12.14 -7.51
C ASP A 50 5.11 -10.80 -7.74
N ARG A 51 4.52 -9.68 -7.28
CA ARG A 51 5.07 -8.32 -7.47
C ARG A 51 5.58 -7.66 -6.20
N VAL A 52 5.54 -8.37 -5.07
CA VAL A 52 5.93 -7.83 -3.75
C VAL A 52 7.36 -7.30 -3.75
N GLU A 53 8.34 -8.10 -4.18
CA GLU A 53 9.75 -7.69 -4.16
C GLU A 53 10.01 -6.50 -5.09
N ALA A 54 9.43 -6.51 -6.29
CA ALA A 54 9.55 -5.40 -7.24
C ALA A 54 8.95 -4.10 -6.68
N ALA A 55 7.79 -4.19 -6.02
CA ALA A 55 7.12 -3.05 -5.42
C ALA A 55 7.92 -2.48 -4.22
N LEU A 56 8.41 -3.33 -3.32
CA LEU A 56 9.23 -2.91 -2.17
C LEU A 56 10.53 -2.25 -2.63
N THR A 57 11.19 -2.83 -3.64
CA THR A 57 12.40 -2.27 -4.25
C THR A 57 12.14 -0.88 -4.83
N LEU A 58 11.05 -0.71 -5.59
CA LEU A 58 10.71 0.58 -6.21
C LEU A 58 10.41 1.66 -5.17
N LEU A 59 9.71 1.30 -4.08
CA LEU A 59 9.31 2.25 -3.04
C LEU A 59 10.45 2.59 -2.06
N GLY A 60 11.59 1.88 -2.15
CA GLY A 60 12.71 2.08 -1.24
C GLY A 60 12.49 1.50 0.18
N ASP A 61 11.52 0.60 0.34
CA ASP A 61 11.23 -0.13 1.58
C ASP A 61 11.90 -1.51 1.54
N SER A 62 13.23 -1.54 1.43
CA SER A 62 14.05 -2.77 1.52
C SER A 62 14.38 -3.14 2.96
#